data_AF-A0A7X8YVH1-F1
#
_entry.id   AF-A0A7X8YVH1-F1
#
_cell.length_a   1.000
_cell.length_b   1.000
_cell.length_c   1.000
_cell.angle_alpha   90.00
_cell.angle_beta   90.00
_cell.angle_gamma   90.00
#
_symmetry.space_group_name_H-M   'P 1'
#
loop_
_entity.id
_entity.type
_entity.pdbx_description
1 polymer ?
#
loop_
_entity_poly.entity_id
_entity_poly.type
_entity_poly.pdbx_seq_one_letter_code
_entity_poly.pdbx_strand_id
1 'polypeptide(L)'
;MNYRHHKIETENRNLLDFIRQLAEGKFLIPTFQRQFVWEPGDIVSLWDSLYRRYPIGSILCWNTTIRLHVHRRIGGFFVPENGGEGAGHHVYILDGQQRSTSLVASFYGGAGRVKEHYDVDHTVHFDLTRGEFFLEQDYFRHRWESDPAFLFPVREAPGLPDDYVAGLTGMKGYGRKAVENFAQLKYMFSEYPVPLIHLRGFNIADVCSIFERMNQSGKRLENLDILIARGFRNYATVVEEDFPIS
;
A
#
# COMPACT_ATOMS: atom_id res chain seq x y z
N MET A 1 -9.86 6.45 -33.40
CA MET A 1 -9.94 6.00 -31.99
C MET A 1 -11.38 6.15 -31.52
N ASN A 2 -12.02 5.05 -31.10
CA ASN A 2 -13.41 5.08 -30.64
C ASN A 2 -13.42 5.18 -29.11
N TYR A 3 -13.40 6.41 -28.57
CA TYR A 3 -13.35 6.69 -27.13
C TYR A 3 -14.64 6.29 -26.37
N ARG A 4 -15.66 5.77 -27.07
CA ARG A 4 -16.99 5.46 -26.50
C ARG A 4 -16.99 4.41 -25.38
N HIS A 5 -15.91 3.65 -25.21
CA HIS A 5 -15.79 2.62 -24.17
C HIS A 5 -14.83 3.01 -23.03
N HIS A 6 -14.13 4.14 -23.12
CA HIS A 6 -13.22 4.62 -22.09
C HIS A 6 -14.04 5.26 -20.96
N LYS A 7 -13.90 4.74 -19.74
CA LYS A 7 -14.54 5.29 -18.55
C LYS A 7 -13.52 5.52 -17.46
N ILE A 8 -13.56 6.71 -16.89
CA ILE A 8 -12.83 7.08 -15.68
C ILE A 8 -13.86 7.16 -14.56
N GLU A 9 -13.75 6.28 -13.59
CA GLU A 9 -14.66 6.21 -12.44
C GLU A 9 -13.90 6.52 -11.16
N THR A 10 -14.52 7.22 -10.22
CA THR A 10 -13.93 7.52 -8.92
C THR A 10 -14.75 6.87 -7.82
N GLU A 11 -14.08 6.16 -6.91
CA GLU A 11 -14.72 5.59 -5.72
C GLU A 11 -13.89 5.91 -4.47
N ASN A 12 -14.56 5.95 -3.32
CA ASN A 12 -13.88 6.00 -2.02
C ASN A 12 -13.99 4.63 -1.37
N ARG A 13 -12.85 4.13 -0.88
CA ARG A 13 -12.78 2.86 -0.14
C ARG A 13 -12.31 3.12 1.28
N ASN A 14 -12.95 2.52 2.26
CA ASN A 14 -12.48 2.58 3.64
C ASN A 14 -11.00 2.09 3.72
N LEU A 15 -10.18 2.76 4.52
CA LEU A 15 -8.75 2.44 4.69
C LEU A 15 -8.50 0.98 5.03
N LEU A 16 -9.20 0.44 6.03
CA LEU A 16 -9.00 -0.95 6.48
C LEU A 16 -9.39 -1.94 5.38
N ASP A 17 -10.49 -1.70 4.69
CA ASP A 17 -10.92 -2.52 3.57
C ASP A 17 -9.92 -2.46 2.41
N PHE A 18 -9.38 -1.28 2.12
CA PHE A 18 -8.34 -1.12 1.11
C PHE A 18 -7.09 -1.95 1.48
N ILE A 19 -6.57 -1.82 2.70
CA ILE A 19 -5.41 -2.59 3.18
C ILE A 19 -5.64 -4.10 3.07
N ARG A 20 -6.81 -4.59 3.48
CA ARG A 20 -7.19 -6.01 3.35
C ARG A 20 -7.19 -6.48 1.91
N GLN A 21 -7.79 -5.70 1.00
CA GLN A 21 -7.85 -6.05 -0.42
C GLN A 21 -6.47 -6.05 -1.10
N LEU A 22 -5.58 -5.14 -0.69
CA LEU A 22 -4.19 -5.16 -1.13
C LEU A 22 -3.50 -6.46 -0.70
N ALA A 23 -3.67 -6.87 0.56
CA ALA A 23 -3.09 -8.11 1.11
C ALA A 23 -3.68 -9.39 0.49
N GLU A 24 -4.98 -9.38 0.16
CA GLU A 24 -5.66 -10.46 -0.58
C GLU A 24 -5.19 -10.59 -2.03
N GLY A 25 -4.42 -9.62 -2.54
CA GLY A 25 -3.94 -9.60 -3.92
C GLY A 25 -5.01 -9.20 -4.95
N LYS A 26 -6.05 -8.47 -4.52
CA LYS A 26 -7.06 -7.90 -5.45
C LYS A 26 -6.48 -6.79 -6.32
N PHE A 27 -5.38 -6.18 -5.89
CA PHE A 27 -4.61 -5.21 -6.64
C PHE A 27 -3.22 -5.78 -6.97
N LEU A 28 -2.77 -5.49 -8.18
CA LEU A 28 -1.49 -5.94 -8.71
C LEU A 28 -0.59 -4.73 -8.99
N ILE A 29 0.72 -4.88 -8.77
CA ILE A 29 1.71 -3.88 -9.17
C ILE A 29 2.39 -4.40 -10.44
N PRO A 30 2.36 -3.64 -11.55
CA PRO A 30 3.16 -3.97 -12.71
C PRO A 30 4.66 -3.89 -12.39
N THR A 31 5.44 -4.91 -12.74
CA THR A 31 6.86 -5.02 -12.33
C THR A 31 7.81 -4.06 -13.04
N PHE A 32 7.40 -3.46 -14.15
CA PHE A 32 8.15 -2.39 -14.79
C PHE A 32 8.07 -1.07 -13.98
N GLN A 33 7.30 -1.01 -12.89
CA GLN A 33 7.34 0.16 -12.02
C GLN A 33 8.59 0.17 -11.13
N ARG A 34 8.92 1.35 -10.60
CA ARG A 34 10.12 1.54 -9.78
C ARG A 34 10.12 0.58 -8.57
N GLN A 35 11.32 0.22 -8.13
CA GLN A 35 11.51 -0.48 -6.88
C GLN A 35 10.92 0.36 -5.72
N PHE A 36 10.60 -0.32 -4.61
CA PHE A 36 10.15 0.38 -3.43
C PHE A 36 11.35 1.07 -2.76
N VAL A 37 11.23 2.38 -2.55
CA VAL A 37 12.35 3.27 -2.14
C VAL A 37 11.98 4.16 -0.97
N TRP A 38 10.83 3.92 -0.34
CA TRP A 38 10.41 4.69 0.83
C TRP A 38 11.20 4.24 2.05
N GLU A 39 11.76 5.21 2.74
CA GLU A 39 12.52 5.00 3.98
C GLU A 39 11.56 4.84 5.17
N PRO A 40 12.03 4.30 6.30
CA PRO A 40 11.27 4.23 7.56
C PRO A 40 10.44 5.49 7.90
N GLY A 41 11.03 6.67 7.73
CA GLY A 41 10.35 7.96 8.00
C GLY A 41 9.18 8.27 7.06
N ASP A 42 9.24 7.84 5.80
CA ASP A 42 8.16 8.04 4.83
C ASP A 42 6.92 7.20 5.22
N ILE A 43 7.15 5.98 5.70
CA ILE A 43 6.10 5.07 6.18
C ILE A 43 5.39 5.68 7.40
N VAL A 44 6.16 6.17 8.38
CA VAL A 44 5.61 6.83 9.57
C VAL A 44 4.83 8.09 9.20
N SER A 45 5.36 8.90 8.27
CA SER A 45 4.69 10.13 7.80
C SER A 45 3.36 9.86 7.08
N LEU A 46 3.27 8.73 6.36
CA LEU A 46 2.01 8.27 5.76
C LEU A 46 0.96 7.95 6.83
N TRP A 47 1.33 7.20 7.87
CA TRP A 47 0.41 6.90 8.97
C TRP A 47 0.00 8.14 9.76
N ASP A 48 0.93 9.06 10.02
CA ASP A 48 0.61 10.36 10.64
C ASP A 48 -0.38 11.17 9.79
N SER A 49 -0.22 11.17 8.46
CA SER A 49 -1.17 11.82 7.55
C SER A 49 -2.57 11.19 7.62
N LEU A 50 -2.66 9.86 7.67
CA LEU A 50 -3.93 9.14 7.83
C LEU A 50 -4.60 9.52 9.16
N TYR A 51 -3.85 9.51 10.24
CA TYR A 51 -4.32 9.83 11.58
C TYR A 51 -4.79 11.28 11.71
N ARG A 52 -4.09 12.22 11.08
CA ARG A 52 -4.49 13.64 11.00
C ARG A 52 -5.61 13.92 10.00
N ARG A 53 -6.08 12.90 9.27
CA ARG A 53 -7.06 13.01 8.19
C ARG A 53 -6.60 13.87 7.01
N TYR A 54 -5.30 13.96 6.79
CA TYR A 54 -4.74 14.63 5.63
C TYR A 54 -4.90 13.76 4.39
N PRO A 55 -5.16 14.35 3.20
CA PRO A 55 -5.29 13.58 1.98
C PRO A 55 -3.95 12.95 1.61
N ILE A 56 -3.90 11.62 1.50
CA ILE A 56 -2.70 10.89 1.08
C ILE A 56 -2.54 10.83 -0.44
N GLY A 57 -3.41 11.50 -1.20
CA GLY A 57 -3.54 11.40 -2.66
C GLY A 57 -4.42 10.22 -3.11
N SER A 58 -4.81 10.20 -4.39
CA SER A 58 -5.58 9.08 -4.96
C SER A 58 -4.69 7.88 -5.32
N ILE A 59 -5.30 6.71 -5.48
CA ILE A 59 -4.70 5.51 -6.07
C ILE A 59 -5.27 5.37 -7.49
N LEU A 60 -4.38 5.36 -8.50
CA LEU A 60 -4.80 5.19 -9.89
C LEU A 60 -4.78 3.70 -10.25
N CYS A 61 -5.90 3.18 -10.70
CA CYS A 61 -6.10 1.77 -11.00
C CYS A 61 -6.52 1.54 -12.45
N TRP A 62 -5.91 0.57 -13.13
CA TRP A 62 -6.35 0.08 -14.43
C TRP A 62 -7.10 -1.23 -14.29
N ASN A 63 -8.35 -1.22 -14.75
CA ASN A 63 -9.27 -2.35 -14.67
C ASN A 63 -9.37 -2.95 -16.06
N THR A 64 -8.87 -4.17 -16.22
CA THR A 64 -8.66 -4.77 -17.52
C THR A 64 -8.88 -6.27 -17.48
N THR A 65 -9.25 -6.85 -18.63
CA THR A 65 -9.22 -8.30 -18.82
C THR A 65 -7.83 -8.79 -19.25
N ILE A 66 -6.92 -7.87 -19.57
CA ILE A 66 -5.56 -8.15 -20.02
C ILE A 66 -4.71 -8.50 -18.80
N ARG A 67 -4.13 -9.70 -18.81
CA ARG A 67 -3.13 -10.11 -17.82
C ARG A 67 -1.74 -9.69 -18.28
N LEU A 68 -1.06 -8.87 -17.49
CA LEU A 68 0.34 -8.53 -17.72
C LEU A 68 1.25 -9.71 -17.34
N HIS A 69 2.24 -10.02 -18.18
CA HIS A 69 3.16 -11.15 -17.96
C HIS A 69 4.00 -11.01 -16.68
N VAL A 70 4.42 -9.79 -16.33
CA VAL A 70 5.32 -9.56 -15.20
C VAL A 70 4.64 -8.60 -14.23
N HIS A 71 4.05 -9.12 -13.16
CA HIS A 71 3.41 -8.36 -12.10
C HIS A 71 3.65 -9.02 -10.74
N ARG A 72 3.57 -8.23 -9.66
CA ARG A 72 3.72 -8.71 -8.28
C ARG A 72 2.52 -8.34 -7.42
N ARG A 73 2.26 -9.12 -6.38
CA ARG A 73 1.34 -8.72 -5.31
C ARG A 73 2.01 -7.66 -4.43
N ILE A 74 1.18 -6.90 -3.73
CA ILE A 74 1.62 -5.87 -2.80
C ILE A 74 2.10 -6.54 -1.52
N GLY A 75 3.26 -6.12 -1.00
CA GLY A 75 3.85 -6.70 0.22
C GLY A 75 4.82 -7.86 0.00
N GLY A 76 5.52 -7.92 -1.14
CA GLY A 76 6.69 -8.81 -1.29
C GLY A 76 6.40 -10.24 -1.73
N PHE A 77 5.15 -10.59 -2.03
CA PHE A 77 4.80 -11.90 -2.57
C PHE A 77 4.99 -11.92 -4.09
N PHE A 78 6.13 -12.46 -4.54
CA PHE A 78 6.25 -13.01 -5.88
C PHE A 78 5.34 -14.23 -5.99
N VAL A 79 4.53 -14.30 -7.04
CA VAL A 79 3.82 -15.51 -7.41
C VAL A 79 4.67 -16.18 -8.50
N PRO A 80 5.28 -17.34 -8.25
CA PRO A 80 5.70 -18.21 -9.34
C PRO A 80 4.48 -18.57 -10.18
N GLU A 81 4.59 -18.47 -11.50
CA GLU A 81 3.54 -18.90 -12.44
C GLU A 81 3.22 -20.37 -12.20
N ASN A 82 2.13 -20.65 -11.49
CA ASN A 82 1.45 -21.93 -11.57
C ASN A 82 -0.04 -21.64 -11.76
N GLY A 83 -0.58 -22.23 -12.82
CA GLY A 83 -1.84 -21.91 -13.47
C GLY A 83 -3.01 -21.60 -12.53
N GLY A 84 -3.70 -20.51 -12.86
CA GLY A 84 -4.92 -20.07 -12.18
C GLY A 84 -5.71 -19.16 -13.10
N GLU A 85 -6.29 -19.77 -14.13
CA GLU A 85 -7.23 -19.21 -15.12
C GLU A 85 -8.59 -18.83 -14.48
N GLY A 86 -8.58 -18.06 -13.39
CA GLY A 86 -9.75 -17.96 -12.50
C GLY A 86 -10.57 -16.67 -12.54
N ALA A 87 -9.99 -15.54 -12.92
CA ALA A 87 -10.74 -14.28 -12.92
C ALA A 87 -10.31 -13.45 -14.12
N GLY A 88 -11.18 -13.34 -15.12
CA GLY A 88 -10.95 -12.57 -16.34
C GLY A 88 -10.85 -11.05 -16.12
N HIS A 89 -10.67 -10.57 -14.88
CA HIS A 89 -10.54 -9.16 -14.54
C HIS A 89 -9.37 -8.95 -13.57
N HIS A 90 -8.50 -8.01 -13.93
CA HIS A 90 -7.33 -7.61 -13.19
C HIS A 90 -7.39 -6.12 -12.87
N VAL A 91 -6.91 -5.74 -11.68
CA VAL A 91 -6.79 -4.35 -11.25
C VAL A 91 -5.32 -4.05 -10.98
N TYR A 92 -4.71 -3.26 -11.86
CA TYR A 92 -3.31 -2.84 -11.73
C TYR A 92 -3.22 -1.45 -11.11
N ILE A 93 -2.42 -1.28 -10.06
CA ILE A 93 -2.08 0.04 -9.53
C ILE A 93 -1.04 0.67 -10.45
N LEU A 94 -1.41 1.81 -11.03
CA LEU A 94 -0.55 2.62 -11.88
C LEU A 94 0.12 3.72 -11.08
N ASP A 95 -0.57 4.35 -10.13
CA ASP A 95 0.00 5.36 -9.24
C ASP A 95 -0.44 5.14 -7.79
N GLY A 96 0.42 5.53 -6.85
CA GLY A 96 0.22 5.26 -5.42
C GLY A 96 0.86 3.97 -4.91
N GLN A 97 1.69 3.32 -5.73
CA GLN A 97 2.38 2.06 -5.40
C GLN A 97 3.11 2.11 -4.05
N GLN A 98 3.96 3.12 -3.81
CA GLN A 98 4.74 3.22 -2.58
C GLN A 98 3.84 3.32 -1.34
N ARG A 99 2.74 4.09 -1.44
CA ARG A 99 1.74 4.22 -0.38
C ARG A 99 1.06 2.88 -0.12
N SER A 100 0.55 2.22 -1.16
CA SER A 100 -0.11 0.92 -1.04
C SER A 100 0.81 -0.16 -0.47
N THR A 101 2.07 -0.24 -0.93
CA THR A 101 3.07 -1.17 -0.41
C THR A 101 3.39 -0.88 1.05
N SER A 102 3.62 0.39 1.41
CA SER A 102 3.90 0.80 2.79
C SER A 102 2.77 0.39 3.73
N LEU A 103 1.51 0.64 3.35
CA LEU A 103 0.36 0.27 4.19
C LEU A 103 0.30 -1.24 4.46
N VAL A 104 0.48 -2.08 3.44
CA VAL A 104 0.47 -3.55 3.63
C VAL A 104 1.67 -4.00 4.45
N ALA A 105 2.88 -3.57 4.09
CA ALA A 105 4.11 -4.00 4.74
C ALA A 105 4.14 -3.61 6.22
N SER A 106 3.68 -2.40 6.55
CA SER A 106 3.67 -1.92 7.93
C SER A 106 2.50 -2.40 8.77
N PHE A 107 1.36 -2.69 8.15
CA PHE A 107 0.19 -3.23 8.85
C PHE A 107 0.34 -4.74 9.11
N TYR A 108 0.85 -5.51 8.14
CA TYR A 108 1.01 -6.96 8.30
C TYR A 108 2.44 -7.41 8.66
N GLY A 109 3.32 -6.46 8.97
CA GLY A 109 4.71 -6.71 9.35
C GLY A 109 4.89 -7.83 10.40
N GLY A 110 6.05 -8.46 10.36
CA GLY A 110 6.39 -9.65 11.16
C GLY A 110 5.81 -10.98 10.65
N ALA A 111 4.82 -10.99 9.74
CA ALA A 111 4.17 -12.20 9.22
C ALA A 111 4.42 -12.40 7.71
N GLY A 112 5.58 -12.97 7.37
CA GLY A 112 5.79 -13.61 6.07
C GLY A 112 6.95 -13.03 5.27
N ARG A 113 8.06 -13.79 5.28
CA ARG A 113 9.18 -13.79 4.33
C ARG A 113 8.95 -12.92 3.09
N VAL A 114 9.36 -11.66 3.18
CA VAL A 114 9.65 -10.83 2.00
C VAL A 114 10.96 -11.36 1.46
N LYS A 115 10.87 -12.30 0.50
CA LYS A 115 12.08 -12.83 -0.14
C LYS A 115 12.75 -11.72 -0.95
N GLU A 116 13.90 -11.34 -0.43
CA GLU A 116 15.12 -10.85 -1.07
C GLU A 116 15.56 -9.40 -0.83
N HIS A 117 14.71 -8.42 -0.49
CA HIS A 117 15.19 -7.02 -0.33
C HIS A 117 14.68 -6.22 0.89
N TYR A 118 14.01 -6.84 1.87
CA TYR A 118 13.55 -6.14 3.08
C TYR A 118 13.83 -6.96 4.34
N ASP A 119 15.08 -6.97 4.80
CA ASP A 119 15.50 -7.55 6.09
C ASP A 119 14.99 -6.74 7.31
N VAL A 120 14.32 -5.61 7.07
CA VAL A 120 13.84 -4.69 8.10
C VAL A 120 12.37 -4.97 8.40
N ASP A 121 12.06 -5.19 9.68
CA ASP A 121 10.66 -5.29 10.14
C ASP A 121 10.00 -3.90 10.08
N HIS A 122 9.10 -3.73 9.11
CA HIS A 122 8.37 -2.48 8.92
C HIS A 122 7.10 -2.37 9.78
N THR A 123 6.88 -3.28 10.75
CA THR A 123 5.70 -3.22 11.62
C THR A 123 5.60 -1.85 12.28
N VAL A 124 4.49 -1.16 12.03
CA VAL A 124 4.22 0.13 12.67
C VAL A 124 3.42 -0.09 13.93
N HIS A 125 3.85 0.59 14.98
CA HIS A 125 3.22 0.68 16.28
C HIS A 125 2.61 2.07 16.48
N PHE A 126 1.67 2.16 17.41
CA PHE A 126 1.10 3.42 17.87
C PHE A 126 1.34 3.60 19.36
N ASP A 127 1.81 4.79 19.76
CA ASP A 127 1.89 5.22 21.15
C ASP A 127 0.62 6.01 21.50
N LEU A 128 -0.28 5.39 22.28
CA LEU A 128 -1.51 6.05 22.71
C LEU A 128 -1.26 7.29 23.57
N THR A 129 -0.20 7.32 24.37
CA THR A 129 0.05 8.43 25.30
C THR A 129 0.51 9.68 24.53
N ARG A 130 1.29 9.47 23.48
CA ARG A 130 1.87 10.55 22.67
C ARG A 130 1.01 10.92 21.47
N GLY A 131 0.32 9.94 20.90
CA GLY A 131 -0.43 10.06 19.65
C GLY A 131 0.49 9.99 18.43
N GLU A 132 1.49 9.11 18.48
CA GLU A 132 2.58 9.03 17.51
C GLU A 132 2.73 7.60 16.96
N PHE A 133 3.06 7.50 15.67
CA PHE A 133 3.44 6.24 15.04
C PHE A 133 4.94 6.06 15.09
N PHE A 134 5.40 4.82 15.24
CA PHE A 134 6.81 4.46 15.19
C PHE A 134 6.97 3.04 14.64
N LEU A 135 8.18 2.69 14.21
CA LEU A 135 8.48 1.36 13.67
C LEU A 135 9.00 0.43 14.76
N GLU A 136 8.90 -0.89 14.53
CA GLU A 136 9.37 -1.93 15.46
C GLU A 136 10.81 -1.70 15.95
N GLN A 137 11.71 -1.28 15.06
CA GLN A 137 13.10 -0.94 15.40
C GLN A 137 13.24 0.14 16.50
N ASP A 138 12.25 1.02 16.65
CA ASP A 138 12.20 2.10 17.64
C ASP A 138 11.39 1.71 18.89
N TYR A 139 10.88 0.48 19.00
CA TYR A 139 10.05 0.04 20.11
C TYR A 139 10.76 0.19 21.46
N PHE A 140 12.03 -0.23 21.52
CA PHE A 140 12.82 -0.14 22.75
C PHE A 140 12.95 1.30 23.23
N ARG A 141 13.04 2.28 22.33
CA ARG A 141 13.09 3.71 22.70
C ARG A 141 11.77 4.18 23.30
N HIS A 142 10.65 3.82 22.68
CA HIS A 142 9.32 4.25 23.13
C HIS A 142 8.95 3.66 24.49
N ARG A 143 9.28 2.39 24.76
CA ARG A 143 8.98 1.77 26.08
C ARG A 143 9.74 2.38 27.27
N TRP A 144 10.79 3.19 27.04
CA TRP A 144 11.45 3.95 28.10
C TRP A 144 10.66 5.19 28.51
N GLU A 145 9.90 5.74 27.56
CA GLU A 145 9.15 6.99 27.72
C GLU A 145 7.68 6.72 28.07
N SER A 146 7.12 5.63 27.55
CA SER A 146 5.71 5.24 27.65
C SER A 146 5.56 3.82 28.20
N ASP A 147 4.49 3.58 28.96
CA ASP A 147 4.19 2.23 29.48
C ASP A 147 3.80 1.29 28.31
N PRO A 148 4.37 0.07 28.22
CA PRO A 148 4.08 -0.87 27.14
C PRO A 148 2.60 -1.18 26.93
N ALA A 149 1.75 -1.04 27.96
CA ALA A 149 0.31 -1.23 27.81
C ALA A 149 -0.36 -0.21 26.87
N PHE A 150 0.32 0.90 26.55
CA PHE A 150 -0.13 1.93 25.62
C PHE A 150 0.54 1.86 24.24
N LEU A 151 1.40 0.86 24.03
CA LEU A 151 2.16 0.65 22.80
C LEU A 151 1.68 -0.65 22.14
N PHE A 152 1.09 -0.56 20.96
CA PHE A 152 0.64 -1.75 20.23
C PHE A 152 0.86 -1.63 18.72
N PRO A 153 1.04 -2.76 18.02
CA PRO A 153 1.02 -2.80 16.57
C PRO A 153 -0.27 -2.21 16.02
N VAL A 154 -0.18 -1.33 15.02
CA VAL A 154 -1.32 -0.64 14.42
C VAL A 154 -2.40 -1.60 13.91
N ARG A 155 -2.00 -2.82 13.51
CA ARG A 155 -2.91 -3.89 13.06
C ARG A 155 -3.92 -4.36 14.11
N GLU A 156 -3.61 -4.17 15.38
CA GLU A 156 -4.47 -4.58 16.49
C GLU A 156 -5.57 -3.56 16.75
N ALA A 157 -5.33 -2.29 16.43
CA ALA A 157 -6.23 -1.16 16.71
C ALA A 157 -7.70 -1.39 16.27
N PRO A 158 -7.99 -1.93 15.07
CA PRO A 158 -9.38 -2.18 14.68
C PRO A 158 -10.10 -3.17 15.59
N GLY A 159 -9.38 -4.16 16.14
CA GLY A 159 -9.93 -5.22 16.98
C GLY A 159 -9.97 -4.90 18.48
N LEU A 160 -9.31 -3.83 18.92
CA LEU A 160 -9.36 -3.39 20.31
C LEU A 160 -10.78 -2.92 20.68
N PRO A 161 -11.29 -3.28 21.88
CA PRO A 161 -12.63 -2.88 22.34
C PRO A 161 -12.68 -1.38 22.62
N ASP A 162 -13.87 -0.77 22.55
CA ASP A 162 -14.02 0.68 22.69
C ASP A 162 -13.66 1.19 24.09
N ASP A 163 -13.74 0.34 25.11
CA ASP A 163 -13.35 0.61 26.50
C ASP A 163 -11.91 0.21 26.82
N TYR A 164 -11.09 -0.16 25.82
CA TYR A 164 -9.69 -0.58 26.00
C TYR A 164 -8.89 0.37 26.90
N VAL A 165 -8.94 1.68 26.61
CA VAL A 165 -8.20 2.69 27.39
C VAL A 165 -8.72 2.82 28.83
N ALA A 166 -10.02 2.62 29.06
CA ALA A 166 -10.59 2.63 30.41
C ALA A 166 -10.05 1.48 31.27
N GLY A 167 -9.76 0.33 30.63
CA GLY A 167 -9.08 -0.81 31.26
C GLY A 167 -7.66 -0.49 31.74
N LEU A 168 -7.03 0.57 31.24
CA LEU A 168 -5.68 1.02 31.62
C LEU A 168 -5.69 2.07 32.76
N THR A 169 -6.83 2.27 33.41
CA THR A 169 -6.97 3.24 34.51
C THR A 169 -5.96 2.96 35.62
N GLY A 170 -5.24 4.01 36.04
CA GLY A 170 -4.22 3.93 37.09
C GLY A 170 -2.81 3.59 36.59
N MET A 171 -2.65 3.23 35.31
CA MET A 171 -1.34 3.04 34.69
C MET A 171 -0.70 4.38 34.30
N LYS A 172 0.64 4.44 34.32
CA LYS A 172 1.38 5.64 33.93
C LYS A 172 1.17 5.90 32.43
N GLY A 173 0.59 7.05 32.09
CA GLY A 173 0.23 7.40 30.71
C GLY A 173 -1.28 7.44 30.46
N TYR A 174 -2.08 6.89 31.38
CA TYR A 174 -3.53 7.06 31.35
C TYR A 174 -3.92 8.53 31.52
N GLY A 175 -4.87 8.99 30.72
CA GLY A 175 -5.43 10.34 30.83
C GLY A 175 -6.25 10.72 29.60
N ARG A 176 -6.79 11.95 29.61
CA ARG A 176 -7.65 12.47 28.53
C ARG A 176 -7.03 12.31 27.15
N LYS A 177 -5.73 12.60 27.00
CA LYS A 177 -5.03 12.52 25.72
C LYS A 177 -4.99 11.10 25.16
N ALA A 178 -4.79 10.08 25.99
CA ALA A 178 -4.80 8.68 25.55
C ALA A 178 -6.18 8.25 25.06
N VAL A 179 -7.25 8.70 25.73
CA VAL A 179 -8.64 8.46 25.32
C VAL A 179 -8.93 9.13 23.96
N GLU A 180 -8.53 10.39 23.80
CA GLU A 180 -8.70 11.15 22.55
C GLU A 180 -7.91 10.52 21.39
N ASN A 181 -6.67 10.12 21.64
CA ASN A 181 -5.83 9.47 20.65
C ASN A 181 -6.41 8.13 20.21
N PHE A 182 -6.93 7.33 21.15
CA PHE A 182 -7.58 6.06 20.82
C PHE A 182 -8.84 6.27 19.98
N ALA A 183 -9.70 7.22 20.37
CA ALA A 183 -10.90 7.56 19.60
C ALA A 183 -10.55 8.01 18.17
N GLN A 184 -9.52 8.84 18.01
CA GLN A 184 -9.03 9.28 16.69
C GLN A 184 -8.47 8.10 15.87
N LEU A 185 -7.73 7.19 16.50
CA LEU A 185 -7.19 6.00 15.84
C LEU A 185 -8.32 5.08 15.35
N LYS A 186 -9.35 4.85 16.18
CA LYS A 186 -10.54 4.08 15.80
C LYS A 186 -11.27 4.74 14.63
N TYR A 187 -11.46 6.07 14.70
CA TYR A 187 -12.09 6.85 13.62
C TYR A 187 -11.32 6.76 12.31
N MET A 188 -9.98 6.80 12.34
CA MET A 188 -9.14 6.61 11.16
C MET A 188 -9.45 5.28 10.44
N PHE A 189 -9.60 4.19 11.20
CA PHE A 189 -9.91 2.89 10.61
C PHE A 189 -11.37 2.73 10.16
N SER A 190 -12.32 3.34 10.84
CA SER A 190 -13.75 3.22 10.48
C SER A 190 -14.16 4.18 9.35
N GLU A 191 -13.57 5.37 9.28
CA GLU A 191 -14.08 6.45 8.42
C GLU A 191 -13.11 6.97 7.36
N TYR A 192 -11.80 6.71 7.43
CA TYR A 192 -10.87 7.32 6.46
C TYR A 192 -11.12 6.79 5.04
N PRO A 193 -11.48 7.65 4.07
CA PRO A 193 -11.73 7.25 2.69
C PRO A 193 -10.46 7.35 1.85
N VAL A 194 -10.02 6.23 1.29
CA VAL A 194 -8.96 6.16 0.28
C VAL A 194 -9.59 6.39 -1.10
N PRO A 195 -9.23 7.48 -1.82
CA PRO A 195 -9.78 7.75 -3.15
C PRO A 195 -9.12 6.83 -4.20
N LEU A 196 -9.91 6.08 -4.95
CA LEU A 196 -9.46 5.29 -6.09
C LEU A 196 -10.03 5.85 -7.40
N ILE A 197 -9.18 5.88 -8.42
CA ILE A 197 -9.53 6.28 -9.79
C ILE A 197 -9.39 5.04 -10.68
N HIS A 198 -10.50 4.57 -11.24
CA HIS A 198 -10.55 3.38 -12.08
C HIS A 198 -10.61 3.76 -13.55
N LEU A 199 -9.56 3.38 -14.30
CA LEU A 199 -9.53 3.40 -15.76
C LEU A 199 -10.12 2.09 -16.28
N ARG A 200 -11.28 2.16 -16.96
CA ARG A 200 -11.96 1.01 -17.60
C ARG A 200 -12.04 1.20 -19.11
N GLY A 201 -11.86 0.10 -19.85
CA GLY A 201 -11.95 0.08 -21.31
C GLY A 201 -10.73 0.64 -22.05
N PHE A 202 -9.70 1.08 -21.32
CA PHE A 202 -8.43 1.52 -21.90
C PHE A 202 -7.53 0.33 -22.23
N ASN A 203 -6.87 0.37 -23.38
CA ASN A 203 -5.83 -0.59 -23.73
C ASN A 203 -4.46 -0.20 -23.13
N ILE A 204 -3.45 -1.05 -23.33
CA ILE A 204 -2.09 -0.81 -22.81
C ILE A 204 -1.53 0.54 -23.29
N ALA A 205 -1.62 0.84 -24.59
CA ALA A 205 -1.04 2.07 -25.16
C ALA A 205 -1.70 3.35 -24.62
N ASP A 206 -3.01 3.32 -24.36
CA ASP A 206 -3.72 4.44 -23.76
C ASP A 206 -3.30 4.64 -22.30
N VAL A 207 -3.22 3.55 -21.53
CA VAL A 207 -2.77 3.57 -20.13
C VAL A 207 -1.34 4.07 -20.01
N CYS A 208 -0.46 3.62 -20.91
CA CYS A 208 0.89 4.14 -21.05
C CYS A 208 0.88 5.66 -21.21
N SER A 209 0.12 6.15 -22.19
CA SER A 209 0.04 7.57 -22.50
C SER A 209 -0.50 8.40 -21.33
N ILE A 210 -1.50 7.88 -20.59
CA ILE A 210 -2.04 8.52 -19.38
C ILE A 210 -0.95 8.60 -18.30
N PHE A 211 -0.27 7.50 -18.04
CA PHE A 211 0.74 7.41 -17.00
C PHE A 211 1.93 8.33 -17.28
N GLU A 212 2.39 8.43 -18.54
CA GLU A 212 3.43 9.39 -18.91
C GLU A 212 2.98 10.83 -18.67
N ARG A 213 1.77 11.18 -19.12
CA ARG A 213 1.25 12.54 -19.00
C ARG A 213 1.04 12.98 -17.56
N MET A 214 0.64 12.06 -16.68
CA MET A 214 0.54 12.35 -15.25
C MET A 214 1.91 12.54 -14.59
N ASN A 215 2.92 11.79 -15.05
CA ASN A 215 4.28 11.84 -14.51
C ASN A 215 5.20 12.84 -15.22
N GLN A 216 4.70 13.63 -16.19
CA GLN A 216 5.49 14.58 -16.98
C GLN A 216 6.06 15.76 -16.18
N SER A 217 5.65 15.95 -14.92
CA SER A 217 6.32 16.84 -13.96
C SER A 217 7.59 16.24 -13.34
N GLY A 218 7.93 14.99 -13.67
CA GLY A 218 9.14 14.27 -13.23
C GLY A 218 9.84 13.54 -14.39
N LYS A 219 11.01 12.94 -14.12
CA LYS A 219 11.82 12.22 -15.13
C LYS A 219 10.97 11.21 -15.93
N ARG A 220 11.13 11.26 -17.26
CA ARG A 220 10.57 10.31 -18.24
C ARG A 220 10.89 8.87 -17.81
N LEU A 221 9.89 8.00 -17.81
CA LEU A 221 10.04 6.61 -17.37
C LEU A 221 10.46 5.73 -18.55
N GLU A 222 11.72 5.32 -18.61
CA GLU A 222 12.26 4.32 -19.56
C GLU A 222 11.50 2.98 -19.50
N ASN A 223 10.84 2.70 -18.38
CA ASN A 223 10.15 1.45 -18.12
C ASN A 223 8.85 1.25 -18.94
N LEU A 224 8.32 2.30 -19.56
CA LEU A 224 7.13 2.17 -20.39
C LEU A 224 7.45 1.66 -21.78
N ASP A 225 8.63 1.99 -22.30
CA ASP A 225 9.17 1.40 -23.52
C ASP A 225 9.33 -0.12 -23.34
N ILE A 226 9.64 -0.59 -22.13
CA ILE A 226 9.63 -2.02 -21.78
C ILE A 226 8.22 -2.60 -21.81
N LEU A 227 7.22 -1.90 -21.25
CA LEU A 227 5.82 -2.38 -21.28
C LEU A 227 5.29 -2.47 -22.72
N ILE A 228 5.60 -1.49 -23.55
CA ILE A 228 5.25 -1.47 -24.97
C ILE A 228 6.03 -2.58 -25.70
N ALA A 229 7.35 -2.69 -25.52
CA ALA A 229 8.15 -3.76 -26.14
C ALA A 229 7.67 -5.17 -25.78
N ARG A 230 7.23 -5.38 -24.53
CA ARG A 230 6.75 -6.67 -24.03
C ARG A 230 5.27 -6.94 -24.34
N GLY A 231 4.43 -5.90 -24.37
CA GLY A 231 3.01 -6.01 -24.74
C GLY A 231 2.78 -6.17 -26.25
N PHE A 232 3.75 -5.76 -27.09
CA PHE A 232 3.67 -5.87 -28.55
C PHE A 232 4.39 -7.10 -29.13
N ARG A 233 5.27 -7.78 -28.38
CA ARG A 233 5.89 -9.03 -28.85
C ARG A 233 5.08 -10.24 -28.40
N ASN A 234 4.30 -10.78 -29.33
CA ASN A 234 3.95 -12.19 -29.32
C ASN A 234 5.22 -13.05 -29.12
N TYR A 235 5.06 -14.11 -28.34
CA TYR A 235 5.91 -15.31 -28.17
C TYR A 235 6.93 -15.39 -27.03
N ALA A 236 6.70 -16.46 -26.26
CA ALA A 236 7.63 -17.48 -25.79
C ALA A 236 8.94 -17.03 -25.15
N THR A 237 9.00 -17.26 -23.82
CA THR A 237 10.22 -17.45 -23.01
C THR A 237 11.23 -16.31 -23.07
N VAL A 238 11.21 -15.48 -22.03
CA VAL A 238 12.39 -14.71 -21.63
C VAL A 238 12.60 -14.92 -20.13
N VAL A 239 13.74 -15.51 -19.80
CA VAL A 239 14.23 -15.84 -18.46
C VAL A 239 14.91 -14.62 -17.81
N GLU A 240 14.99 -14.66 -16.49
CA GLU A 240 15.49 -13.64 -15.56
C GLU A 240 16.90 -13.07 -15.87
N GLU A 241 17.66 -13.70 -16.76
CA GLU A 241 19.05 -13.35 -17.11
C GLU A 241 19.20 -12.06 -17.94
N ASP A 242 18.10 -11.47 -18.42
CA ASP A 242 18.12 -10.30 -19.31
C ASP A 242 18.14 -8.92 -18.61
N PHE A 243 18.35 -8.87 -17.29
CA PHE A 243 18.49 -7.61 -16.55
C PHE A 243 19.96 -7.33 -16.20
N PRO A 244 20.58 -6.23 -16.71
CA PRO A 244 21.86 -5.80 -16.19
C PRO A 244 21.67 -5.26 -14.76
N ILE A 245 22.31 -5.93 -13.82
CA ILE A 245 22.48 -5.44 -12.45
C ILE A 245 23.47 -4.27 -12.54
N SER A 246 23.01 -3.05 -12.26
CA SER A 246 23.86 -1.90 -11.98
C SER A 246 23.43 -1.21 -10.71
#